data_AF-X1H2T9-F1
#
_entry.id   AF-X1H2T9-F1
#
_cell.length_a   1.000
_cell.length_b   1.000
_cell.length_c   1.000
_cell.angle_alpha   90.00
_cell.angle_beta   90.00
_cell.angle_gamma   90.00
#
_symmetry.space_group_name_H-M   'P 1'
#
loop_
_entity.id
_entity.type
_entity.pdbx_description
1 polymer ?
#
loop_
_entity_poly.entity_id
_entity_poly.type
_entity_poly.pdbx_seq_one_letter_code
_entity_poly.pdbx_strand_id
1 'polypeptide(L)' 'LKWIKERFNEGLKYKLLLVKEAKGFTSRGFIEYIPGEYNWRGIDAKGWMVIHCLWVVGRHKKQGLGLKLLEECIRRCLKI' A
#
# COMPACT_ATOMS: atom_id res chain seq x y z
N LEU A 1 13.37 9.06 10.98
CA LEU A 1 13.16 8.89 9.52
C LEU A 1 14.18 7.98 8.81
N LYS A 2 15.35 7.67 9.40
CA LYS A 2 16.38 6.86 8.72
C LYS A 2 15.88 5.46 8.31
N TRP A 3 15.25 4.74 9.25
CA TRP A 3 14.73 3.39 9.02
C TRP A 3 13.74 3.28 7.84
N ILE A 4 12.72 4.15 7.78
CA ILE A 4 11.73 4.08 6.70
C ILE A 4 12.34 4.41 5.33
N LYS A 5 13.36 5.29 5.29
CA LYS A 5 14.10 5.59 4.05
C LYS A 5 14.84 4.37 3.53
N GLU A 6 15.42 3.57 4.42
CA GLU A 6 16.09 2.33 4.04
C GLU A 6 15.09 1.32 3.47
N ARG A 7 13.88 1.21 4.05
CA ARG A 7 12.83 0.33 3.51
C ARG A 7 12.38 0.73 2.11
N PHE A 8 12.36 2.02 1.77
CA PHE A 8 12.06 2.46 0.40
C PHE A 8 13.10 1.98 -0.61
N ASN A 9 14.38 1.89 -0.21
CA ASN A 9 15.45 1.35 -1.07
C ASN A 9 15.30 -0.18 -1.27
N GLU A 10 14.70 -0.87 -0.30
CA GLU A 10 14.37 -2.30 -0.37
C GLU A 10 13.05 -2.59 -1.10
N GLY A 11 12.42 -1.55 -1.68
CA GLY A 11 11.23 -1.71 -2.50
C GLY A 11 9.91 -1.48 -1.78
N LEU A 12 9.91 -0.97 -0.54
CA LEU A 12 8.68 -0.52 0.13
C LEU A 12 7.93 0.46 -0.77
N LYS A 13 6.65 0.22 -0.98
CA LYS A 13 5.73 1.12 -1.68
C LYS A 13 4.65 1.55 -0.71
N TYR A 14 4.41 2.86 -0.69
CA TYR A 14 3.31 3.47 0.04
C TYR A 14 2.48 4.30 -0.94
N LYS A 15 1.17 4.02 -1.02
CA LYS A 15 0.26 4.69 -1.96
C LYS A 15 -0.95 5.22 -1.24
N LEU A 16 -1.21 6.52 -1.42
CA LEU A 16 -2.37 7.21 -0.89
C LEU A 16 -3.56 7.11 -1.86
N LEU A 17 -4.74 6.88 -1.30
CA LEU A 17 -6.02 7.05 -1.98
C LEU A 17 -6.50 8.47 -1.77
N LEU A 18 -6.39 9.30 -2.80
CA LEU A 18 -6.90 10.68 -2.79
C LEU A 18 -8.32 10.70 -3.35
N VAL A 19 -9.25 11.24 -2.57
CA VAL A 19 -10.65 11.45 -2.97
C VAL A 19 -10.93 12.94 -3.03
N LYS A 20 -11.58 13.40 -4.11
CA LYS A 20 -12.01 14.78 -4.25
C LYS A 20 -13.23 15.03 -3.36
N GLU A 21 -13.08 15.93 -2.40
CA GLU A 21 -14.16 16.41 -1.52
C GLU A 21 -14.31 17.94 -1.66
N ALA A 22 -15.24 18.53 -0.90
CA ALA A 22 -15.56 19.96 -0.99
C ALA A 22 -14.35 20.90 -0.80
N LYS A 23 -13.36 20.49 0.01
CA LYS A 23 -12.14 21.27 0.29
C LYS A 23 -10.94 20.86 -0.58
N GLY A 24 -11.16 20.05 -1.62
CA GLY A 24 -10.11 19.52 -2.49
C GLY A 24 -9.81 18.04 -2.27
N PHE A 25 -8.62 17.59 -2.68
CA PHE A 25 -8.22 16.19 -2.55
C PHE A 25 -7.81 15.87 -1.12
N THR A 26 -8.45 14.85 -0.54
CA THR A 26 -8.17 14.38 0.83
C THR A 26 -7.77 12.91 0.78
N SER A 27 -6.77 12.52 1.59
CA SER A 27 -6.44 11.11 1.78
C SER A 27 -7.56 10.39 2.51
N ARG A 28 -8.08 9.31 1.91
CA ARG A 28 -9.17 8.49 2.46
C ARG A 28 -8.81 7.02 2.57
N GLY A 29 -7.54 6.70 2.37
CA GLY A 29 -7.03 5.35 2.48
C GLY A 29 -5.61 5.28 1.99
N PHE A 30 -5.00 4.12 2.16
CA PHE A 30 -3.68 3.83 1.62
C PHE A 30 -3.46 2.32 1.52
N ILE A 31 -2.41 1.97 0.79
CA ILE A 31 -1.84 0.63 0.76
C ILE A 31 -0.32 0.71 0.90
N GLU A 32 0.24 -0.19 1.69
CA GLU A 32 1.66 -0.32 1.98
C GLU A 32 2.10 -1.77 1.75
N TYR A 33 3.16 -1.96 0.97
CA TYR A 33 3.67 -3.29 0.61
C TYR A 33 5.17 -3.28 0.29
N ILE A 34 5.87 -4.39 0.53
CA ILE A 34 7.32 -4.57 0.33
C ILE A 34 7.65 -6.02 -0.08
N PRO A 35 8.70 -6.28 -0.87
CA PRO A 35 9.15 -7.65 -1.15
C PRO A 35 9.34 -8.46 0.13
N GLY A 36 8.92 -9.71 0.08
CA GLY A 36 8.87 -10.61 1.23
C GLY A 36 10.24 -10.87 1.86
N GLU A 37 11.32 -10.77 1.09
CA GLU A 37 12.71 -10.84 1.57
C GLU A 37 13.08 -9.71 2.54
N TYR A 38 12.38 -8.58 2.46
CA TYR A 38 12.64 -7.39 3.27
C TYR A 38 11.49 -7.05 4.24
N ASN A 39 10.46 -7.91 4.27
CA ASN A 39 9.30 -7.72 5.14
C ASN A 39 9.70 -7.87 6.61
N TRP A 40 9.09 -7.07 7.49
CA TRP A 40 9.33 -7.11 8.94
C TRP A 40 8.21 -7.79 9.74
N ARG A 41 7.32 -8.53 9.07
CA ARG A 41 6.38 -9.42 9.76
C ARG A 41 7.11 -10.73 10.07
N GLY A 42 6.67 -11.42 11.12
CA GLY A 42 7.21 -12.73 11.50
C GLY A 42 6.74 -13.86 10.57
N ILE A 43 6.85 -13.67 9.26
CA ILE A 43 6.49 -14.66 8.23
C ILE A 43 7.64 -14.81 7.24
N ASP A 44 7.93 -16.04 6.83
CA ASP A 44 8.80 -16.31 5.68
C ASP A 44 7.99 -16.18 4.40
N ALA A 45 8.32 -15.17 3.60
CA ALA A 45 7.59 -14.79 2.41
C ALA A 45 8.55 -14.55 1.23
N LYS A 46 9.72 -15.20 1.20
CA LYS A 46 10.66 -15.08 0.08
C LYS A 46 9.97 -15.41 -1.26
N GLY A 47 10.18 -14.57 -2.29
CA GLY A 47 9.53 -14.66 -3.59
C GLY A 47 8.09 -14.14 -3.62
N TRP A 48 7.56 -13.66 -2.49
CA TRP A 48 6.21 -13.09 -2.39
C TRP A 48 6.26 -11.60 -2.13
N MET A 49 5.10 -10.98 -2.33
CA MET A 49 4.85 -9.60 -1.95
C MET A 49 4.01 -9.54 -0.69
N VAL A 50 4.48 -8.81 0.33
CA VAL A 50 3.78 -8.66 1.60
C VAL A 50 3.09 -7.31 1.66
N ILE A 51 1.77 -7.31 1.76
CA ILE A 51 0.98 -6.12 2.10
C ILE A 51 1.02 -5.95 3.62
N HIS A 52 1.70 -4.91 4.09
CA HIS A 52 1.75 -4.59 5.52
C HIS A 52 0.46 -3.98 6.03
N CYS A 53 -0.18 -3.16 5.20
CA CYS A 53 -1.42 -2.48 5.54
C CYS A 53 -2.21 -2.12 4.28
N LEU A 54 -3.53 -2.34 4.34
CA LEU A 54 -4.50 -1.81 3.39
C LEU A 54 -5.64 -1.23 4.21
N TRP A 55 -5.89 0.06 4.05
CA TRP A 55 -6.90 0.75 4.85
C TRP A 55 -7.68 1.78 4.03
N VAL A 56 -8.98 1.85 4.28
CA VAL A 56 -9.90 2.84 3.72
C VAL A 56 -10.78 3.39 4.83
N VAL A 57 -10.92 4.72 4.90
CA VAL A 57 -11.77 5.42 5.86
C VAL A 57 -13.20 4.88 5.80
N GLY A 58 -13.81 4.66 6.98
CA GLY A 58 -15.15 4.12 7.13
C GLY A 58 -16.23 4.75 6.23
N ARG A 59 -16.20 6.09 6.10
CA ARG A 59 -17.16 6.85 5.26
C ARG A 59 -17.11 6.51 3.76
N HIS A 60 -16.04 5.88 3.29
CA HIS A 60 -15.84 5.45 1.90
C HIS A 60 -15.88 3.92 1.73
N LYS A 61 -16.34 3.17 2.73
CA LYS A 61 -16.55 1.74 2.61
C LYS A 61 -17.60 1.42 1.53
N LYS A 62 -17.55 0.20 0.98
CA LYS A 62 -18.46 -0.32 -0.05
C LYS A 62 -18.45 0.41 -1.41
N GLN A 63 -17.47 1.28 -1.64
CA GLN A 63 -17.30 1.99 -2.92
C GLN A 63 -16.21 1.36 -3.82
N GLY A 64 -15.75 0.14 -3.51
CA GLY A 64 -14.69 -0.54 -4.27
C GLY A 64 -13.29 0.09 -4.13
N LEU A 65 -13.08 1.08 -3.25
CA LEU A 65 -11.79 1.77 -3.15
C LEU A 65 -10.66 0.88 -2.63
N GLY A 66 -10.97 -0.09 -1.77
CA GLY A 66 -9.98 -1.10 -1.33
C GLY A 66 -9.55 -2.00 -2.48
N LEU A 67 -10.49 -2.39 -3.36
CA LEU A 67 -10.20 -3.16 -4.57
C LEU A 67 -9.28 -2.37 -5.51
N LYS A 68 -9.57 -1.07 -5.74
CA LYS A 68 -8.70 -0.21 -6.56
C LYS A 68 -7.26 -0.12 -6.04
N LEU A 69 -7.09 -0.03 -4.72
CA LEU A 69 -5.76 -0.04 -4.10
C LEU A 69 -5.03 -1.37 -4.33
N LEU A 70 -5.76 -2.49 -4.20
CA LEU A 70 -5.22 -3.82 -4.43
C LEU A 70 -4.84 -4.05 -5.90
N GLU A 71 -5.71 -3.66 -6.84
CA GLU A 71 -5.44 -3.73 -8.29
C GLU A 71 -4.19 -2.93 -8.67
N GLU A 72 -4.02 -1.73 -8.12
CA GLU A 72 -2.81 -0.93 -8.33
C GLU A 72 -1.55 -1.60 -7.76
N CYS A 73 -1.66 -2.27 -6.61
CA CYS A 73 -0.57 -3.07 -6.05
C CYS A 73 -0.20 -4.23 -6.98
N ILE A 74 -1.18 -5.04 -7.41
CA ILE A 74 -0.97 -6.18 -8.32
C ILE A 74 -0.32 -5.72 -9.62
N ARG A 75 -0.83 -4.65 -10.23
CA ARG A 75 -0.31 -4.08 -11.48
C ARG A 75 1.15 -3.64 -11.38
N ARG A 76 1.61 -3.21 -10.20
CA ARG A 76 3.01 -2.83 -9.95
C ARG A 76 3.89 -4.01 -9.57
N CYS A 77 3.35 -5.05 -8.95
CA CYS A 77 4.10 -6.27 -8.62
C CYS A 77 4.44 -7.09 -9.87
N LEU A 78 3.59 -7.06 -10.91
CA LEU A 78 3.83 -7.74 -12.18
C LEU A 78 4.86 -7.04 -13.10
N LYS A 79 5.47 -5.94 -12.65
CA LYS A 79 6.47 -5.17 -13.43
C LYS A 79 7.89 -5.28 -12.86
N ILE A 80 8.14 -6.30 -12.04
CA ILE A 80 9.46 -6.57 -11.43
C ILE A 80 10.24 -7.50 -12.35
#